data_AF-A0A7L3WL80-F1
#
_entry.id   AF-A0A7L3WL80-F1
#
_cell.length_a   1.000
_cell.length_b   1.000
_cell.length_c   1.000
_cell.angle_alpha   90.00
_cell.angle_beta   90.00
_cell.angle_gamma   90.00
#
_symmetry.space_group_name_H-M   'P 1'
#
loop_
_entity.id
_entity.type
_entity.pdbx_description
1 polymer ?
#
loop_
_entity_poly.entity_id
_entity_poly.type
_entity_poly.pdbx_seq_one_letter_code
_entity_poly.pdbx_strand_id
1 'polypeptide(L)'
;GKVLVFLDSHCEVNEMWLQPLLTPIREDRRTVVCPVIDIISADTLTYSSSPVVRGGFNWGLHFKWDLVPLSELEGPEGATAPIKSPTMAGGLFAMDRDYFNELGQYDSGMDIWGGENLEISFRV
;
A
#
# COMPACT_ATOMS: atom_id res chain seq x y z
N GLY A 1 10.19 0.19 15.68
CA GLY A 1 10.31 -1.28 15.59
C GLY A 1 11.18 -1.64 14.41
N LYS A 2 11.36 -2.94 14.11
CA LYS A 2 12.10 -3.39 12.91
C LYS A 2 11.37 -3.03 11.61
N VAL A 3 10.06 -3.07 11.66
CA VAL A 3 9.18 -2.63 10.57
C VAL A 3 8.67 -1.23 10.87
N LEU A 4 8.64 -0.39 9.85
CA LEU A 4 7.94 0.89 9.81
C LEU A 4 6.54 0.65 9.25
N VAL A 5 5.53 1.23 9.88
CA VAL A 5 4.14 1.19 9.40
C VAL A 5 3.66 2.63 9.35
N PHE A 6 3.35 3.09 8.13
CA PHE A 6 2.83 4.42 7.87
C PHE A 6 1.31 4.33 7.77
N LEU A 7 0.63 5.27 8.41
CA LEU A 7 -0.82 5.43 8.40
C LEU A 7 -1.14 6.92 8.40
N ASP A 8 -2.16 7.30 7.66
CA ASP A 8 -2.72 8.65 7.74
C ASP A 8 -3.41 8.87 9.10
N SER A 9 -3.52 10.14 9.50
CA SER A 9 -4.06 10.53 10.81
C SER A 9 -5.57 10.31 10.96
N HIS A 10 -6.23 9.78 9.93
CA HIS A 10 -7.68 9.64 9.81
C HIS A 10 -8.04 8.24 9.28
N CYS A 11 -7.39 7.22 9.83
CA CYS A 11 -7.64 5.82 9.53
C CYS A 11 -8.27 5.09 10.73
N GLU A 12 -9.12 4.10 10.44
CA GLU A 12 -9.54 3.07 11.40
C GLU A 12 -8.98 1.73 10.93
N VAL A 13 -8.36 0.98 11.84
CA VAL A 13 -7.75 -0.31 11.51
C VAL A 13 -8.72 -1.45 11.77
N ASN A 14 -8.76 -2.44 10.87
CA ASN A 14 -9.66 -3.59 10.99
C ASN A 14 -9.05 -4.68 11.88
N GLU A 15 -9.83 -5.71 12.22
CA GLU A 15 -9.36 -6.87 12.95
C GLU A 15 -8.22 -7.56 12.19
N MET A 16 -7.16 -7.96 12.91
CA MET A 16 -6.03 -8.70 12.35
C MET A 16 -5.36 -8.01 11.13
N TRP A 17 -5.46 -6.69 11.01
CA TRP A 17 -4.93 -5.95 9.85
C TRP A 17 -3.40 -5.97 9.76
N LEU A 18 -2.69 -6.10 10.89
CA LEU A 18 -1.24 -5.92 10.96
C LEU A 18 -0.47 -7.19 10.59
N GLN A 19 -0.91 -8.37 11.06
CA GLN A 19 -0.19 -9.63 10.84
C GLN A 19 -0.01 -9.95 9.35
N PRO A 20 -1.00 -9.77 8.47
CA PRO A 20 -0.85 -9.95 7.02
C PRO A 20 0.17 -8.99 6.39
N LEU A 21 0.40 -7.81 6.96
CA LEU A 21 1.43 -6.88 6.48
C LEU A 21 2.83 -7.33 6.89
N LEU A 22 2.97 -7.87 8.11
CA LEU A 22 4.27 -8.25 8.66
C LEU A 22 4.79 -9.59 8.12
N THR A 23 3.89 -10.52 7.76
CA THR A 23 4.29 -11.86 7.28
C THR A 23 5.14 -11.80 6.01
N PRO A 24 4.75 -11.09 4.92
CA PRO A 24 5.57 -11.02 3.71
C PRO A 24 6.91 -10.30 3.94
N ILE A 25 6.93 -9.26 4.78
CA ILE A 25 8.17 -8.52 5.12
C ILE A 25 9.15 -9.41 5.89
N ARG A 26 8.62 -10.32 6.73
CA ARG A 26 9.44 -11.30 7.43
C ARG A 26 10.04 -12.33 6.47
N GLU A 27 9.31 -12.71 5.43
CA GLU A 27 9.77 -13.68 4.42
C GLU A 27 10.81 -13.06 3.48
N ASP A 28 10.57 -11.83 3.02
CA ASP A 28 11.52 -11.03 2.26
C ASP A 28 11.49 -9.58 2.74
N ARG A 29 12.60 -9.14 3.34
CA ARG A 29 12.79 -7.78 3.88
C ARG A 29 12.65 -6.67 2.82
N ARG A 30 12.79 -7.01 1.53
CA ARG A 30 12.64 -6.08 0.41
C ARG A 30 11.19 -5.89 -0.02
N THR A 31 10.27 -6.62 0.59
CA THR A 31 8.83 -6.49 0.30
C THR A 31 8.26 -5.25 0.97
N VAL A 32 7.47 -4.50 0.21
CA VAL A 32 6.66 -3.38 0.69
C VAL A 32 5.21 -3.81 0.60
N VAL A 33 4.48 -3.72 1.71
CA VAL A 33 3.11 -4.25 1.76
C VAL A 33 2.14 -3.12 2.06
N CYS A 34 1.11 -2.99 1.22
CA CYS A 34 0.00 -2.06 1.44
C CYS A 34 -1.23 -2.85 1.89
N PRO A 35 -2.02 -2.35 2.85
CA PRO A 35 -3.32 -2.94 3.15
C PRO A 35 -4.31 -2.64 2.01
N VAL A 36 -5.39 -3.42 1.94
CA VAL A 36 -6.60 -2.97 1.22
C VAL A 36 -7.15 -1.77 1.97
N ILE A 37 -7.46 -0.70 1.23
CA ILE A 37 -7.96 0.55 1.80
C ILE A 37 -9.48 0.59 1.59
N ASP A 38 -10.21 0.31 2.66
CA ASP A 38 -11.67 0.44 2.70
C ASP A 38 -12.09 1.92 2.84
N ILE A 39 -13.36 2.18 2.58
CA ILE A 39 -13.89 3.55 2.47
C ILE A 39 -14.65 3.91 3.75
N ILE A 40 -14.20 4.98 4.40
CA ILE A 40 -14.96 5.68 5.44
C ILE A 40 -15.53 6.96 4.84
N SER A 41 -16.86 7.09 4.86
CA SER A 41 -17.55 8.30 4.38
C SER A 41 -17.13 9.53 5.19
N ALA A 42 -16.68 10.59 4.51
CA ALA A 42 -16.27 11.83 5.17
C ALA A 42 -17.45 12.58 5.84
N ASP A 43 -18.68 12.36 5.35
CA ASP A 43 -19.88 13.05 5.86
C ASP A 43 -20.56 12.27 6.99
N THR A 44 -20.57 10.93 6.90
CA THR A 44 -21.35 10.07 7.80
C THR A 44 -20.52 9.17 8.69
N LEU A 45 -19.19 9.11 8.48
CA LEU A 45 -18.25 8.18 9.10
C LEU A 45 -18.66 6.71 8.96
N THR A 46 -19.49 6.40 7.96
CA THR A 46 -19.91 5.03 7.68
C THR A 46 -18.78 4.28 6.99
N TYR A 47 -18.37 3.15 7.57
CA TYR A 47 -17.41 2.23 7.00
C TYR A 47 -18.05 1.36 5.91
N SER A 48 -17.34 1.15 4.80
CA SER A 48 -17.76 0.25 3.71
C SER A 48 -16.55 -0.41 3.05
N SER A 49 -16.70 -1.68 2.65
CA SER A 49 -15.64 -2.43 1.98
C SER A 49 -15.36 -1.87 0.58
N SER A 50 -14.08 -1.73 0.24
CA SER A 50 -13.63 -1.46 -1.12
C SER A 50 -13.63 -2.74 -1.96
N PRO A 51 -13.85 -2.66 -3.28
CA PRO A 51 -13.47 -3.75 -4.18
C PRO A 51 -11.95 -4.01 -4.12
N VAL A 52 -11.55 -5.22 -4.51
CA VAL A 52 -10.14 -5.59 -4.64
C VAL A 52 -9.55 -4.88 -5.85
N VAL A 53 -8.68 -3.91 -5.59
CA VAL A 53 -8.01 -3.06 -6.58
C VAL A 53 -6.51 -3.04 -6.34
N ARG A 54 -5.74 -2.70 -7.37
CA ARG A 54 -4.30 -2.43 -7.28
C ARG A 54 -3.99 -1.01 -7.74
N GLY A 55 -2.87 -0.48 -7.29
CA GLY A 55 -2.41 0.85 -7.67
C GLY A 55 -1.83 0.88 -9.07
N GLY A 56 -2.29 1.81 -9.88
CA GLY A 56 -1.71 2.18 -11.17
C GLY A 56 -1.46 3.68 -11.27
N PHE A 57 -1.03 4.11 -12.45
CA PHE A 57 -0.86 5.53 -12.75
C PHE A 57 -1.21 5.80 -14.22
N ASN A 58 -1.45 7.07 -14.57
CA ASN A 58 -1.63 7.51 -15.95
C ASN A 58 -0.40 8.28 -16.46
N TRP A 59 -0.37 8.64 -17.74
CA TRP A 59 0.76 9.39 -18.35
C TRP A 59 0.94 10.81 -17.80
N GLY A 60 -0.04 11.34 -17.06
CA GLY A 60 0.11 12.56 -16.28
C GLY A 60 0.77 12.36 -14.92
N LEU A 61 1.22 11.13 -14.60
CA LEU A 61 1.76 10.73 -13.31
C LEU A 61 0.76 10.96 -12.15
N HIS A 62 -0.52 10.72 -12.41
CA HIS A 62 -1.53 10.66 -11.35
C HIS A 62 -1.80 9.22 -10.97
N PHE A 63 -1.81 8.95 -9.67
CA PHE A 63 -2.25 7.66 -9.12
C PHE A 63 -3.70 7.35 -9.51
N LYS A 64 -3.99 6.08 -9.75
CA LYS A 64 -5.34 5.57 -9.98
C LYS A 64 -5.48 4.16 -9.42
N TRP A 65 -6.72 3.74 -9.21
CA TRP A 65 -7.05 2.36 -8.89
C TRP A 65 -7.40 1.59 -10.16
N ASP A 66 -6.73 0.47 -10.38
CA ASP A 66 -7.04 -0.48 -11.45
C ASP A 66 -7.62 -1.77 -10.85
N LEU A 67 -8.57 -2.39 -11.56
CA LEU A 67 -9.11 -3.68 -11.17
C LEU A 67 -8.03 -4.76 -11.24
N VAL A 68 -8.04 -5.67 -10.27
CA VAL A 68 -7.19 -6.86 -10.31
C VAL A 68 -7.78 -7.86 -11.31
N PRO A 69 -7.01 -8.37 -12.29
CA PRO A 69 -7.51 -9.38 -13.21
C PRO A 69 -8.01 -10.61 -12.47
N LEU A 70 -9.14 -11.17 -12.90
CA LEU A 70 -9.73 -12.36 -12.26
C LEU A 70 -8.76 -13.55 -12.21
N SER A 71 -7.89 -13.70 -13.22
CA SER A 71 -6.85 -14.72 -13.25
C SER A 71 -5.87 -14.65 -12.08
N GLU A 72 -5.66 -13.47 -11.48
CA GLU A 72 -4.83 -13.29 -10.29
C GLU A 72 -5.60 -13.61 -8.99
N LEU A 73 -6.92 -13.71 -9.05
CA LEU A 73 -7.82 -13.99 -7.92
C LEU A 73 -8.36 -15.42 -7.89
N GLU A 74 -8.19 -16.20 -8.96
CA GLU A 74 -8.70 -17.58 -9.11
C GLU A 74 -7.74 -18.66 -8.57
N GLY A 75 -6.62 -18.27 -7.95
CA GLY A 75 -5.68 -19.20 -7.34
C GLY A 75 -6.20 -19.89 -6.06
N PRO A 76 -5.51 -20.92 -5.54
CA PRO A 76 -5.91 -21.64 -4.32
C PRO A 76 -6.08 -20.75 -3.08
N GLU A 77 -5.28 -19.69 -3.00
CA GLU A 77 -5.32 -18.68 -1.93
C GLU A 77 -6.28 -17.52 -2.23
N GLY A 78 -6.85 -17.48 -3.45
CA GLY A 78 -7.83 -16.50 -3.89
C GLY A 78 -7.42 -15.04 -3.63
N ALA A 79 -8.39 -14.23 -3.21
CA ALA A 79 -8.19 -12.82 -2.86
C ALA A 79 -7.42 -12.59 -1.54
N THR A 80 -6.99 -13.65 -0.84
CA THR A 80 -6.23 -13.53 0.41
C THR A 80 -4.71 -13.55 0.20
N ALA A 81 -4.26 -13.96 -0.99
CA ALA A 81 -2.85 -13.89 -1.37
C ALA A 81 -2.42 -12.43 -1.60
N PRO A 82 -1.13 -12.10 -1.37
CA PRO A 82 -0.58 -10.80 -1.74
C PRO A 82 -0.76 -10.52 -3.24
N ILE A 83 -1.28 -9.33 -3.57
CA ILE A 83 -1.49 -8.90 -4.95
C ILE A 83 -0.34 -7.97 -5.36
N LYS A 84 0.29 -8.25 -6.51
CA LYS A 84 1.33 -7.37 -7.05
C LYS A 84 0.72 -6.07 -7.54
N SER A 85 1.17 -4.96 -6.96
CA SER A 85 0.70 -3.62 -7.29
C SER A 85 1.82 -2.83 -7.96
N PRO A 86 1.64 -2.33 -9.20
CA PRO A 86 2.63 -1.49 -9.88
C PRO A 86 2.98 -0.20 -9.11
N THR A 87 2.01 0.35 -8.37
CA THR A 87 2.21 1.55 -7.55
C THR A 87 1.44 1.46 -6.24
N MET A 88 1.76 2.31 -5.28
CA MET A 88 1.06 2.46 -4.00
C MET A 88 0.33 3.81 -3.90
N ALA A 89 -0.73 3.86 -3.10
CA ALA A 89 -1.41 5.12 -2.80
C ALA A 89 -0.54 6.08 -1.98
N GLY A 90 0.34 5.54 -1.12
CA GLY A 90 1.37 6.29 -0.38
C GLY A 90 1.08 6.49 1.11
N GLY A 91 -0.17 6.72 1.50
CA GLY A 91 -0.53 7.03 2.89
C GLY A 91 -0.50 5.82 3.86
N LEU A 92 -0.60 4.59 3.32
CA LEU A 92 -0.69 3.37 4.12
C LEU A 92 0.20 2.27 3.57
N PHE A 93 1.28 1.95 4.26
CA PHE A 93 2.15 0.81 3.91
C PHE A 93 3.04 0.39 5.08
N ALA A 94 3.57 -0.83 4.99
CA ALA A 94 4.58 -1.36 5.90
C ALA A 94 5.83 -1.75 5.11
N MET A 95 7.01 -1.48 5.69
CA MET A 95 8.31 -1.82 5.10
C MET A 95 9.34 -2.07 6.21
N ASP A 96 10.30 -2.95 5.96
CA ASP A 96 11.49 -3.07 6.81
C ASP A 96 12.25 -1.74 6.92
N ARG A 97 12.64 -1.37 8.14
CA ARG A 97 13.31 -0.09 8.40
C ARG A 97 14.67 0.01 7.72
N ASP A 98 15.44 -1.07 7.73
CA ASP A 98 16.79 -1.04 7.18
C ASP A 98 16.69 -0.96 5.65
N TYR A 99 15.72 -1.67 5.04
CA TYR A 99 15.42 -1.51 3.63
C TYR A 99 14.96 -0.09 3.25
N PHE A 100 14.10 0.55 4.06
CA PHE A 100 13.71 1.95 3.85
C PHE A 100 14.91 2.91 3.85
N ASN A 101 15.88 2.69 4.74
CA ASN A 101 17.12 3.47 4.78
C ASN A 101 18.05 3.15 3.60
N GLU A 102 18.18 1.88 3.22
CA GLU A 102 18.98 1.42 2.07
C GLU A 102 18.48 2.01 0.74
N LEU A 103 17.15 2.11 0.57
CA LEU A 103 16.55 2.74 -0.60
C LEU A 103 16.80 4.25 -0.65
N GLY A 104 17.17 4.87 0.47
CA GLY A 104 17.39 6.31 0.58
C GLY A 104 16.16 7.08 1.05
N GLN A 105 15.24 6.46 1.79
CA GLN A 105 14.04 7.10 2.35
C GLN A 105 13.20 7.81 1.28
N TYR A 106 12.52 8.91 1.60
CA TYR A 106 11.90 9.79 0.60
C TYR A 106 12.90 10.82 0.05
N ASP A 107 12.67 11.29 -1.17
CA ASP A 107 13.40 12.44 -1.71
C ASP A 107 13.09 13.71 -0.89
N SER A 108 14.10 14.20 -0.18
CA SER A 108 14.00 15.42 0.65
C SER A 108 13.73 16.70 -0.15
N GLY A 109 13.86 16.67 -1.48
CA GLY A 109 13.51 17.77 -2.37
C GLY A 109 12.02 17.87 -2.70
N MET A 110 11.21 16.87 -2.34
CA MET A 110 9.75 16.95 -2.47
C MET A 110 9.17 17.89 -1.44
N ASP A 111 8.21 18.71 -1.86
CA ASP A 111 7.57 19.72 -1.01
C ASP A 111 6.08 19.42 -0.83
N ILE A 112 5.61 19.59 0.41
CA ILE A 112 4.23 19.42 0.87
C ILE A 112 3.66 18.01 0.61
N TRP A 113 3.17 17.74 -0.61
CA TRP A 113 2.45 16.52 -0.96
C TRP A 113 2.35 16.35 -2.47
N GLY A 114 2.56 15.12 -2.95
CA GLY A 114 2.30 14.72 -4.33
C GLY A 114 3.52 14.11 -5.02
N GLY A 115 3.33 12.93 -5.59
CA GLY A 115 4.33 12.24 -6.41
C GLY A 115 5.29 11.34 -5.63
N GLU A 116 5.40 11.49 -4.31
CA GLU A 116 6.24 10.66 -3.44
C GLU A 116 5.85 9.19 -3.50
N ASN A 117 4.54 8.92 -3.60
CA ASN A 117 3.99 7.58 -3.69
C ASN A 117 4.38 6.89 -5.01
N LEU A 118 4.46 7.63 -6.12
CA LEU A 118 4.89 7.08 -7.42
C LEU A 118 6.40 6.93 -7.48
N GLU A 119 7.16 7.90 -6.96
CA GLU A 119 8.61 7.84 -6.92
C GLU A 119 9.09 6.61 -6.15
N ILE A 120 8.60 6.40 -4.93
CA ILE A 120 8.99 5.23 -4.13
C ILE A 120 8.48 3.93 -4.76
N SER A 121 7.34 3.95 -5.47
CA SER A 121 6.85 2.78 -6.21
C SER A 121 7.77 2.36 -7.35
N PHE A 122 8.36 3.33 -8.06
CA PHE A 122 9.28 3.04 -9.17
C PHE A 122 10.69 2.66 -8.70
N ARG A 123 11.07 3.10 -7.50
CA ARG A 123 12.38 2.84 -6.91
C ARG A 123 12.49 1.47 -6.24
N VAL A 124 11.40 0.98 -5.64
CA VAL A 124 11.28 -0.37 -5.07
C VAL A 124 11.37 -1.43 -6.17
#